data_AF-A0A8J7MC52-F1
#
_entry.id   AF-A0A8J7MC52-F1
#
_cell.length_a   1.000
_cell.length_b   1.000
_cell.length_c   1.000
_cell.angle_alpha   90.00
_cell.angle_beta   90.00
_cell.angle_gamma   90.00
#
_symmetry.space_group_name_H-M   'P 1'
#
loop_
_entity.id
_entity.type
_entity.pdbx_description
1 polymer ?
#
loop_
_entity_poly.entity_id
_entity_poly.type
_entity_poly.pdbx_seq_one_letter_code
_entity_poly.pdbx_strand_id
1 'polypeptide(L)'
;MEKYKESIQNNSQVEMIHISRDRDKSAALDWAKQESFPWPTYLPGDTPDDIWNLKATFVPFYCLVDRDGNKLAEGSAACFKKIKELSGN
;
A
#
# COMPACT_ATOMS: atom_id res chain seq x y z
N MET A 1 11.86 1.02 4.12
CA MET A 1 11.88 0.66 2.69
C MET A 1 12.37 -0.76 2.42
N GLU A 2 13.46 -1.20 3.02
CA GLU A 2 14.05 -2.54 2.81
C GLU A 2 13.04 -3.71 2.91
N LYS A 3 12.32 -3.82 4.04
CA LYS A 3 11.26 -4.84 4.25
C LYS A 3 10.25 -4.94 3.10
N TYR A 4 9.87 -3.80 2.52
CA TYR A 4 8.89 -3.75 1.42
C TYR A 4 9.52 -4.25 0.12
N LYS A 5 10.77 -3.88 -0.14
CA LYS A 5 11.51 -4.37 -1.31
C LYS A 5 11.67 -5.90 -1.24
N GLU A 6 12.01 -6.45 -0.08
CA GLU A 6 12.16 -7.89 0.10
C GLU A 6 10.84 -8.66 -0.02
N SER A 7 9.76 -8.16 0.59
CA SER A 7 8.51 -8.92 0.71
C SER A 7 7.54 -8.70 -0.46
N ILE A 8 7.67 -7.59 -1.20
CA ILE A 8 6.65 -7.13 -2.16
C ILE A 8 7.25 -6.88 -3.55
N GLN A 9 8.40 -6.21 -3.67
CA GLN A 9 8.89 -5.75 -4.99
C GLN A 9 9.06 -6.87 -6.02
N ASN A 10 9.46 -8.07 -5.60
CA ASN A 10 9.65 -9.23 -6.48
C ASN A 10 8.57 -10.30 -6.29
N ASN A 11 7.43 -9.93 -5.69
CA ASN A 11 6.38 -10.87 -5.34
C ASN A 11 5.25 -10.83 -6.36
N SER A 12 5.06 -11.91 -7.12
CA SER A 12 4.01 -11.98 -8.14
C SER A 12 2.59 -12.14 -7.58
N GLN A 13 2.45 -12.46 -6.30
CA GLN A 13 1.15 -12.69 -5.65
C GLN A 13 0.55 -11.43 -5.03
N VAL A 14 1.36 -10.40 -4.79
CA VAL A 14 0.91 -9.17 -4.11
C VAL A 14 1.49 -7.94 -4.77
N GLU A 15 0.68 -6.90 -4.89
CA GLU A 15 1.11 -5.57 -5.32
C GLU A 15 0.90 -4.59 -4.16
N MET A 16 1.85 -3.67 -3.96
CA MET A 16 1.65 -2.55 -3.05
C MET A 16 1.14 -1.36 -3.82
N ILE A 17 0.10 -0.72 -3.29
CA ILE A 17 -0.38 0.57 -3.75
C ILE A 17 -0.22 1.53 -2.59
N HIS A 18 0.52 2.61 -2.79
CA HIS A 18 0.65 3.66 -1.80
C HIS A 18 -0.39 4.75 -2.06
N ILE A 19 -1.12 5.13 -1.02
CA ILE A 19 -2.11 6.21 -1.07
C ILE A 19 -1.61 7.31 -0.17
N SER A 20 -1.16 8.40 -0.78
CA SER A 20 -0.74 9.58 -0.04
C SER A 20 -1.96 10.26 0.57
N ARG A 21 -1.83 10.68 1.83
CA ARG A 21 -2.79 11.54 2.53
C ARG A 21 -2.28 12.97 2.66
N ASP A 22 -1.11 13.27 2.07
CA ASP A 22 -0.54 14.61 2.06
C ASP A 22 -1.39 15.55 1.21
N ARG A 23 -1.86 16.64 1.83
CA ARG A 23 -2.69 17.64 1.16
C ARG A 23 -1.88 18.48 0.16
N ASP A 24 -0.57 18.53 0.35
CA ASP A 24 0.35 19.18 -0.58
C ASP A 24 0.85 18.17 -1.61
N LYS A 25 0.32 18.29 -2.84
CA LYS A 25 0.68 17.41 -3.96
C LYS A 25 2.18 17.47 -4.28
N SER A 26 2.82 18.64 -4.12
CA SER A 26 4.24 18.82 -4.41
C SER A 26 5.08 18.09 -3.38
N ALA A 27 4.78 18.27 -2.09
CA ALA A 27 5.50 17.58 -1.01
C ALA A 27 5.37 16.04 -1.12
N ALA A 28 4.17 15.55 -1.42
CA ALA A 28 3.91 14.13 -1.64
C ALA A 28 4.72 13.57 -2.82
N LEU A 29 4.80 14.34 -3.92
CA LEU A 29 5.53 13.95 -5.12
C LEU A 29 7.05 13.96 -4.88
N ASP A 30 7.59 14.98 -4.23
CA ASP A 30 9.01 15.08 -3.88
C ASP A 30 9.43 13.92 -2.96
N TRP A 31 8.61 13.60 -1.95
CA TRP A 31 8.86 12.46 -1.08
C TRP A 31 8.85 11.14 -1.85
N ALA A 32 7.86 10.92 -2.72
CA ALA A 32 7.78 9.71 -3.54
C ALA A 32 8.99 9.54 -4.46
N LYS A 33 9.49 10.64 -5.04
CA LYS A 33 10.72 10.65 -5.85
C LYS A 33 11.96 10.35 -5.02
N GLN A 34 12.09 11.01 -3.86
CA GLN A 34 13.23 10.82 -2.95
C GLN A 34 13.35 9.35 -2.51
N GLU A 35 12.24 8.74 -2.12
CA GLU A 35 12.24 7.35 -1.68
C GLU A 35 12.29 6.35 -2.84
N SER A 36 12.17 6.83 -4.08
CA SER A 36 12.12 6.03 -5.31
C SER A 36 11.19 4.84 -5.15
N PHE A 37 9.94 5.12 -4.77
CA PHE A 37 8.95 4.07 -4.53
C PHE A 37 8.78 3.22 -5.79
N PRO A 38 9.02 1.90 -5.73
CA PRO A 38 8.86 1.02 -6.89
C PRO A 38 7.39 0.69 -7.19
N TRP A 39 6.46 1.18 -6.38
CA TRP A 39 5.03 0.91 -6.47
C TRP A 39 4.22 2.14 -6.92
N PRO A 40 3.03 1.92 -7.50
CA PRO A 40 2.06 2.99 -7.77
C PRO A 40 1.80 3.83 -6.52
N THR A 41 1.83 5.16 -6.69
CA THR A 41 1.48 6.12 -5.65
C THR A 41 0.33 7.00 -6.11
N TYR A 42 -0.80 6.95 -5.41
CA TYR A 42 -1.93 7.84 -5.64
C TYR A 42 -1.88 9.03 -4.69
N LEU A 43 -2.14 10.22 -5.23
CA LEU A 43 -2.32 11.44 -4.46
C LEU A 43 -3.77 11.57 -3.97
N PRO A 44 -4.02 12.37 -2.91
CA PRO A 44 -5.39 12.63 -2.50
C PRO A 44 -6.16 13.37 -3.60
N GLY A 45 -7.35 12.85 -3.93
CA GLY A 45 -8.19 13.30 -5.04
C GLY A 45 -7.99 12.55 -6.35
N ASP A 46 -6.90 11.80 -6.50
CA ASP A 46 -6.61 10.95 -7.67
C ASP A 46 -6.86 9.46 -7.38
N THR A 47 -7.26 9.12 -6.15
CA THR A 47 -7.52 7.74 -5.71
C THR A 47 -8.94 7.31 -6.08
N PRO A 48 -9.15 6.11 -6.67
CA PRO A 48 -10.47 5.55 -6.97
C PRO A 48 -11.39 5.49 -5.74
N ASP A 49 -12.70 5.74 -5.93
CA ASP A 49 -13.71 5.67 -4.85
C ASP A 49 -13.72 4.31 -4.13
N ASP A 50 -13.54 3.21 -4.86
CA ASP A 50 -13.50 1.87 -4.26
C ASP A 50 -12.37 1.69 -3.25
N ILE A 51 -11.26 2.39 -3.47
CA ILE A 51 -10.11 2.38 -2.55
C ILE A 51 -10.37 3.28 -1.33
N TRP A 52 -11.10 4.39 -1.50
CA TRP A 52 -11.50 5.27 -0.39
C TRP A 52 -12.45 4.59 0.61
N ASN A 53 -13.20 3.58 0.17
CA ASN A 53 -14.08 2.81 1.04
C ASN A 53 -13.32 1.97 2.09
N LEU A 54 -12.00 1.79 1.93
CA LEU A 54 -11.12 1.31 2.98
C LEU A 54 -11.02 2.41 4.04
N LYS A 55 -11.84 2.31 5.10
CA LYS A 55 -12.01 3.30 6.19
C LYS A 55 -10.73 3.56 6.99
N ALA A 56 -9.72 4.17 6.37
CA ALA A 56 -8.46 4.55 7.00
C ALA A 56 -8.72 5.73 7.95
N THR A 57 -8.71 5.45 9.26
CA THR A 57 -8.98 6.44 10.31
C THR A 57 -7.73 7.13 10.84
N PHE A 58 -6.55 6.60 10.55
CA PHE A 58 -5.26 7.16 10.95
C PHE A 58 -4.18 6.86 9.91
N VAL A 59 -3.04 7.55 9.99
CA VAL A 59 -1.84 7.23 9.19
C VAL A 59 -0.68 6.84 10.12
N PRO A 60 0.17 5.86 9.77
CA PRO A 60 0.06 5.02 8.58
C PRO A 60 -1.02 3.92 8.73
N PHE A 61 -1.77 3.66 7.66
CA PHE A 61 -2.77 2.60 7.58
C PHE A 61 -2.34 1.53 6.59
N TYR A 62 -2.54 0.26 6.94
CA TYR A 62 -2.20 -0.88 6.10
C TYR A 62 -3.42 -1.78 5.98
N CYS A 63 -3.78 -2.11 4.74
CA CYS A 63 -4.86 -3.04 4.46
C CYS A 63 -4.45 -3.93 3.29
N LEU A 64 -4.57 -5.24 3.48
CA LEU A 64 -4.40 -6.22 2.43
C LEU A 64 -5.78 -6.64 1.97
N VAL A 65 -6.03 -6.53 0.67
CA VAL A 65 -7.28 -6.92 0.02
C VAL A 65 -7.01 -7.98 -1.05
N ASP A 66 -8.02 -8.79 -1.37
CA ASP A 66 -7.98 -9.65 -2.56
C ASP A 66 -8.36 -8.87 -3.84
N ARG A 67 -8.40 -9.59 -4.97
CA ARG A 67 -8.75 -9.01 -6.29
C ARG A 67 -10.20 -8.53 -6.38
N ASP A 68 -11.07 -9.03 -5.51
CA ASP A 68 -12.48 -8.67 -5.41
C ASP A 68 -12.70 -7.50 -4.42
N GLY A 69 -11.62 -7.00 -3.79
CA GLY A 69 -11.65 -5.91 -2.82
C GLY A 69 -12.00 -6.34 -1.39
N ASN A 70 -12.06 -7.65 -1.10
CA ASN A 70 -12.34 -8.11 0.26
C ASN A 70 -11.09 -7.97 1.14
N LYS A 71 -11.29 -7.45 2.35
CA LYS A 71 -10.20 -7.30 3.33
C LYS A 71 -9.72 -8.65 3.85
N LEU A 72 -8.46 -8.99 3.57
CA LEU A 72 -7.77 -10.18 4.07
C LEU A 72 -7.03 -9.92 5.38
N ALA A 73 -6.47 -8.72 5.57
CA ALA A 73 -5.77 -8.32 6.79
C ALA A 73 -5.75 -6.79 6.96
N GLU A 74 -5.56 -6.33 8.19
CA GLU A 74 -5.41 -4.91 8.53
C GLU A 74 -4.25 -4.72 9.53
N GLY A 75 -3.53 -3.62 9.38
CA GLY A 75 -2.34 -3.32 10.17
C GLY A 75 -1.08 -3.98 9.61
N SER A 76 0.05 -3.30 9.77
CA SER A 76 1.32 -3.70 9.14
C SER A 76 1.70 -5.14 9.47
N ALA A 77 1.70 -5.52 10.76
CA ALA A 77 2.11 -6.86 11.17
C ALA A 77 1.25 -7.97 10.55
N ALA A 78 -0.07 -7.83 10.55
CA ALA A 78 -0.97 -8.84 10.00
C ALA A 78 -0.88 -8.92 8.47
N CYS A 79 -0.77 -7.78 7.78
CA CYS A 79 -0.61 -7.75 6.33
C CYS A 79 0.68 -8.47 5.91
N PHE A 80 1.81 -8.15 6.53
CA PHE A 80 3.08 -8.79 6.19
C PHE A 80 3.13 -10.28 6.54
N LYS A 81 2.49 -10.69 7.65
CA LYS A 81 2.32 -12.11 7.96
C LYS A 81 1.55 -12.81 6.83
N LYS A 82 0.42 -12.22 6.42
CA LYS A 82 -0.43 -12.80 5.37
C LYS A 82 0.24 -12.84 4.00
N ILE A 83 0.98 -11.79 3.65
CA ILE A 83 1.81 -11.76 2.43
C ILE A 83 2.80 -12.92 2.44
N LYS A 84 3.50 -13.17 3.55
CA LYS A 84 4.43 -14.29 3.67
C LYS A 84 3.74 -15.65 3.49
N GLU A 85 2.54 -15.82 4.04
CA GLU A 85 1.73 -17.03 3.85
C GLU A 85 1.32 -17.24 2.38
N LEU A 86 0.99 -16.16 1.66
CA LEU A 86 0.62 -16.21 0.24
C LEU A 86 1.80 -16.47 -0.69
N SER A 87 3.00 -16.07 -0.26
CA SER A 87 4.24 -16.18 -1.07
C SER A 87 4.99 -17.49 -0.84
N GLY A 88 4.60 -18.24 0.20
CA GLY A 88 5.29 -19.43 0.69
C GLY A 88 4.44 -20.68 0.56
N ASN A 89 4.05 -21.03 -0.66
CA ASN A 89 3.61 -22.37 -1.06
C ASN A 89 4.13 -22.69 -2.46
#